data_AF-A0A9K3GID2-F1
#
_entry.id   AF-A0A9K3GID2-F1
#
_cell.length_a   1.000
_cell.length_b   1.000
_cell.length_c   1.000
_cell.angle_alpha   90.00
_cell.angle_beta   90.00
_cell.angle_gamma   90.00
#
_symmetry.space_group_name_H-M   'P 1'
#
loop_
_entity.id
_entity.type
_entity.pdbx_description
1 polymer ?
#
loop_
_entity_poly.entity_id
_entity_poly.type
_entity_poly.pdbx_seq_one_letter_code
_entity_poly.pdbx_strand_id
1 'polypeptide(L)'
;DCHLLAELVNHFDNTLCDITFPEVNGVDAKRANWEGLQRKVLNKLKVKLTPNEISDLATSTPGAIESCLFMVQRALARRKERKDRDEERQRERESEASGISCRRVLSREEREARKPIHRDTEMQELYAEQMRHREDARVAKQTELLLIASIDAKNEQIEALVAKLEAAGLSGEC
;
A
#
# COMPACT_ATOMS: atom_id res chain seq x y z
N ASP A 1 16.86 -8.47 -6.29
CA ASP A 1 16.54 -9.07 -7.61
C ASP A 1 15.32 -8.34 -8.19
N CYS A 2 15.06 -8.42 -9.49
CA CYS A 2 14.01 -7.65 -10.17
C CYS A 2 12.61 -8.28 -10.08
N HIS A 3 12.53 -9.52 -9.58
CA HIS A 3 11.29 -10.31 -9.46
C HIS A 3 10.16 -9.55 -8.76
N LEU A 4 10.43 -8.98 -7.58
CA LEU A 4 9.44 -8.23 -6.80
C LEU A 4 8.88 -7.01 -7.55
N LEU A 5 9.72 -6.33 -8.33
CA LEU A 5 9.26 -5.21 -9.14
C LEU A 5 8.34 -5.67 -10.28
N ALA A 6 8.63 -6.83 -10.88
CA ALA A 6 7.78 -7.43 -11.90
C ALA A 6 6.38 -7.76 -11.33
N GLU A 7 6.33 -8.39 -10.14
CA GLU A 7 5.09 -8.69 -9.43
C GLU A 7 4.31 -7.42 -9.08
N LEU A 8 5.00 -6.39 -8.58
CA LEU A 8 4.39 -5.11 -8.27
C LEU A 8 3.73 -4.49 -9.51
N VAL A 9 4.43 -4.47 -10.65
CA VAL A 9 3.86 -3.96 -11.90
C VAL A 9 2.66 -4.79 -12.34
N ASN A 10 2.74 -6.12 -12.25
CA ASN A 10 1.63 -7.01 -12.60
C ASN A 10 0.39 -6.78 -11.72
N HIS A 11 0.57 -6.47 -10.44
CA HIS A 11 -0.53 -6.14 -9.52
C HIS A 11 -1.29 -4.88 -9.95
N PHE A 12 -0.59 -3.84 -10.43
CA PHE A 12 -1.24 -2.60 -10.90
C PHE A 12 -1.80 -2.69 -12.31
N ASP A 13 -1.14 -3.42 -13.20
CA ASP A 13 -1.59 -3.63 -14.58
C ASP A 13 -1.12 -5.00 -15.08
N ASN A 14 -2.03 -5.96 -15.01
CA ASN A 14 -1.78 -7.35 -15.38
C ASN A 14 -1.46 -7.55 -16.88
N THR A 15 -1.69 -6.54 -17.73
CA THR A 15 -1.37 -6.62 -19.16
C THR A 15 0.12 -6.41 -19.45
N LEU A 16 0.88 -5.91 -18.46
CA LEU A 16 2.26 -5.51 -18.67
C LEU A 16 3.27 -6.63 -18.45
N CYS A 17 3.03 -7.50 -17.48
CA CYS A 17 4.01 -8.46 -17.01
C CYS A 17 3.37 -9.80 -16.60
N ASP A 18 3.30 -10.74 -17.55
CA ASP A 18 2.90 -12.13 -17.30
C ASP A 18 4.13 -13.06 -17.22
N ILE A 19 5.26 -12.54 -16.72
CA ILE A 19 6.55 -13.23 -16.81
C ILE A 19 7.20 -13.29 -15.44
N THR A 20 7.43 -14.50 -14.97
CA THR A 20 8.22 -14.80 -13.79
C THR A 20 9.71 -14.78 -14.13
N PHE A 21 10.50 -14.06 -13.33
CA PHE A 21 11.96 -14.08 -13.41
C PHE A 21 12.52 -15.07 -12.39
N PRO A 22 13.52 -15.90 -12.75
CA PRO A 22 14.13 -16.85 -11.83
C PRO A 22 14.91 -16.12 -10.74
N GLU A 23 14.86 -16.63 -9.52
CA GLU A 23 15.68 -16.12 -8.42
C GLU A 23 17.15 -16.47 -8.63
N VAL A 24 18.01 -15.45 -8.64
CA VAL A 24 19.43 -15.63 -8.90
C VAL A 24 20.30 -14.86 -7.91
N ASN A 25 21.38 -15.50 -7.47
CA ASN A 25 22.28 -14.92 -6.46
C ASN A 25 23.45 -14.13 -7.06
N GLY A 26 23.85 -14.42 -8.31
CA GLY A 26 24.96 -13.76 -9.00
C GLY A 26 24.61 -12.41 -9.61
N VAL A 27 25.53 -11.44 -9.54
CA VAL A 27 25.33 -10.08 -10.07
C VAL A 27 25.07 -10.09 -11.58
N ASP A 28 25.80 -10.88 -12.35
CA ASP A 28 25.60 -10.97 -13.81
C ASP A 28 24.23 -11.55 -14.17
N ALA A 29 23.77 -12.55 -13.40
CA ALA A 29 22.44 -13.12 -13.56
C ALA A 29 21.35 -12.10 -13.18
N LYS A 30 21.53 -11.35 -12.08
CA LYS A 30 20.63 -10.25 -11.70
C LYS A 30 20.60 -9.16 -12.78
N ARG A 31 21.73 -8.82 -13.38
CA ARG A 31 21.82 -7.87 -14.50
C ARG A 31 21.00 -8.37 -15.70
N ALA A 32 21.16 -9.63 -16.09
CA ALA A 32 20.38 -10.23 -17.17
C ALA A 32 18.86 -10.22 -16.87
N ASN A 33 18.47 -10.49 -15.61
CA ASN A 33 17.10 -10.36 -15.14
C ASN A 33 16.58 -8.92 -15.31
N TRP A 34 17.33 -7.91 -14.87
CA TRP A 34 17.00 -6.49 -15.03
C TRP A 34 16.90 -6.05 -16.49
N GLU A 35 17.80 -6.52 -17.36
CA GLU A 35 17.73 -6.26 -18.81
C GLU A 35 16.51 -6.94 -19.45
N GLY A 36 16.14 -8.12 -18.97
CA GLY A 36 14.90 -8.80 -19.32
C GLY A 36 13.68 -7.99 -18.93
N LEU A 37 13.65 -7.48 -17.69
CA LEU A 37 12.59 -6.62 -17.18
C LEU A 37 12.49 -5.32 -17.98
N GLN A 38 13.62 -4.70 -18.33
CA GLN A 38 13.66 -3.50 -19.18
C GLN A 38 12.95 -3.73 -20.51
N ARG A 39 13.30 -4.82 -21.21
CA ARG A 39 12.72 -5.15 -22.53
C ARG A 39 11.24 -5.50 -22.45
N LYS A 40 10.86 -6.33 -21.48
CA LYS A 40 9.52 -6.94 -21.40
C LYS A 40 8.48 -6.04 -20.74
N VAL A 41 8.89 -5.22 -19.77
CA VAL A 41 7.97 -4.49 -18.88
C VAL A 41 8.23 -2.98 -18.92
N LEU A 42 9.43 -2.54 -18.59
CA LEU A 42 9.70 -1.10 -18.40
C LEU A 42 9.56 -0.30 -19.71
N ASN A 43 9.94 -0.87 -20.85
CA ASN A 43 9.73 -0.25 -22.16
C ASN A 43 8.23 0.01 -22.45
N LYS A 44 7.32 -0.88 -22.03
CA LYS A 44 5.87 -0.68 -22.17
C LYS A 44 5.35 0.44 -21.27
N LEU A 45 6.02 0.68 -20.14
CA LEU A 45 5.78 1.81 -19.23
C LEU A 45 6.49 3.10 -19.67
N LYS A 46 7.25 3.07 -20.78
CA LYS A 46 8.13 4.16 -21.23
C LYS A 46 9.17 4.59 -20.18
N VAL A 47 9.57 3.66 -19.32
CA VAL A 47 10.69 3.80 -18.38
C VAL A 47 11.92 3.19 -19.03
N LYS A 48 13.03 3.94 -19.06
CA LYS A 48 14.30 3.49 -19.62
C LYS A 48 15.38 3.61 -18.56
N LEU A 49 15.96 2.48 -18.19
CA LEU A 49 17.16 2.41 -17.37
C LEU A 49 18.38 2.37 -18.27
N THR A 50 19.40 3.13 -17.90
CA THR A 50 20.72 3.11 -18.51
C THR A 50 21.49 1.86 -18.08
N PRO A 51 22.53 1.43 -18.83
CA PRO A 51 23.35 0.28 -18.44
C PRO A 51 24.00 0.44 -17.06
N ASN A 52 24.31 1.68 -16.66
CA ASN A 52 24.86 1.99 -15.34
C ASN A 52 23.82 1.79 -14.24
N GLU A 53 22.59 2.31 -14.42
CA GLU A 53 21.51 2.10 -13.46
C GLU A 53 21.15 0.61 -13.31
N ILE A 54 21.16 -0.15 -14.40
CA ILE A 54 20.97 -1.61 -14.36
C ILE A 54 22.11 -2.28 -13.56
N SER A 55 23.35 -1.82 -13.74
CA SER A 55 24.48 -2.28 -12.93
C SER A 55 24.26 -2.02 -11.46
N ASP A 56 23.89 -0.79 -11.11
CA ASP A 56 23.67 -0.35 -9.73
C ASP A 56 22.53 -1.14 -9.06
N LEU A 57 21.47 -1.44 -9.82
CA LEU A 57 20.38 -2.29 -9.38
C LEU A 57 20.81 -3.75 -9.17
N ALA A 58 21.71 -4.27 -10.02
CA ALA A 58 22.23 -5.63 -9.89
C ALA A 58 23.18 -5.78 -8.70
N THR A 59 23.98 -4.74 -8.40
CA THR A 59 24.89 -4.69 -7.23
C THR A 59 24.21 -4.23 -5.95
N SER A 60 22.91 -3.91 -5.98
CA SER A 60 22.15 -3.39 -4.82
C SER A 60 22.76 -2.11 -4.25
N THR A 61 23.22 -1.22 -5.12
CA THR A 61 23.73 0.10 -4.75
C THR A 61 22.63 0.90 -4.03
N PRO A 62 22.92 1.48 -2.85
CA PRO A 62 21.94 2.27 -2.11
C PRO A 62 21.38 3.42 -2.98
N GLY A 63 20.06 3.63 -2.96
CA GLY A 63 19.38 4.68 -3.75
C GLY A 63 18.98 4.27 -5.16
N ALA A 64 19.53 3.18 -5.71
CA ALA A 64 19.23 2.74 -7.07
C ALA A 64 17.81 2.19 -7.18
N ILE A 65 17.38 1.36 -6.23
CA ILE A 65 16.04 0.75 -6.23
C ILE A 65 14.95 1.81 -5.98
N GLU A 66 15.20 2.76 -5.09
CA GLU A 66 14.29 3.86 -4.78
C GLU A 66 14.06 4.74 -6.00
N SER A 67 15.13 5.10 -6.71
CA SER A 67 15.05 5.86 -7.96
C SER A 67 14.24 5.11 -9.02
N CYS A 68 14.52 3.82 -9.18
CA CYS A 68 13.78 2.95 -10.10
C CYS A 68 12.28 2.88 -9.75
N LEU A 69 11.95 2.64 -8.47
CA LEU A 69 10.58 2.57 -7.99
C LEU A 69 9.82 3.88 -8.20
N PHE A 70 10.45 5.02 -7.95
CA PHE A 70 9.85 6.33 -8.18
C PHE A 70 9.52 6.57 -9.66
N MET A 71 10.43 6.18 -10.57
CA MET A 71 10.17 6.25 -12.01
C MET A 71 9.00 5.37 -12.44
N VAL A 72 8.96 4.12 -11.95
CA VAL A 72 7.88 3.17 -12.24
C VAL A 72 6.55 3.66 -11.69
N GLN A 73 6.49 4.17 -10.46
CA GLN A 73 5.28 4.70 -9.85
C GLN A 73 4.70 5.85 -10.68
N ARG A 74 5.53 6.82 -11.10
CA ARG A 74 5.08 7.92 -11.95
C ARG A 74 4.57 7.44 -13.31
N ALA A 75 5.20 6.40 -13.88
CA ALA A 75 4.76 5.84 -15.14
C ALA A 75 3.40 5.13 -15.03
N LEU A 76 3.20 4.35 -13.97
CA LEU A 76 1.93 3.67 -13.67
C LEU A 76 0.80 4.69 -13.44
N ALA A 77 1.04 5.74 -12.67
CA ALA A 77 0.05 6.80 -12.44
C ALA A 77 -0.42 7.44 -13.75
N ARG A 78 0.52 7.83 -14.63
CA ARG A 78 0.20 8.40 -15.96
C ARG A 78 -0.57 7.43 -16.85
N ARG A 79 -0.28 6.13 -16.74
CA ARG A 79 -0.95 5.09 -17.52
C ARG A 79 -2.39 4.89 -17.04
N LYS A 80 -2.61 4.85 -15.73
CA LYS A 80 -3.94 4.81 -15.12
C LYS A 80 -4.80 5.99 -15.57
N GLU A 81 -4.27 7.22 -15.49
CA GLU A 81 -4.96 8.42 -15.98
C GLU A 81 -5.33 8.36 -17.47
N ARG A 82 -4.50 7.72 -18.32
CA ARG A 82 -4.83 7.53 -19.74
C ARG A 82 -5.96 6.53 -19.91
N LYS A 83 -5.88 5.40 -19.21
CA LYS A 83 -6.91 4.37 -19.25
C LYS A 83 -8.27 4.91 -18.80
N ASP A 84 -8.31 5.64 -17.68
CA ASP A 84 -9.54 6.26 -17.17
C ASP A 84 -10.17 7.22 -18.20
N ARG A 85 -9.35 8.05 -18.87
CA ARG A 85 -9.83 8.97 -19.92
C ARG A 85 -10.32 8.26 -21.17
N ASP A 86 -9.65 7.18 -21.57
CA ASP A 86 -10.02 6.41 -22.76
C ASP A 86 -11.33 5.64 -22.50
N GLU A 87 -11.52 5.10 -21.29
CA GLU A 87 -12.77 4.47 -20.85
C GLU A 87 -13.92 5.48 -20.76
N GLU A 88 -13.69 6.70 -20.26
CA GLU A 88 -14.68 7.78 -20.24
C GLU A 88 -15.14 8.15 -21.67
N ARG A 89 -14.18 8.37 -22.57
CA ARG A 89 -14.48 8.64 -24.00
C ARG A 89 -15.24 7.51 -24.67
N GLN A 90 -14.94 6.26 -24.32
CA GLN A 90 -15.67 5.12 -24.86
C GLN A 90 -17.12 5.10 -24.38
N ARG A 91 -17.36 5.36 -23.08
CA ARG A 91 -18.72 5.47 -22.51
C ARG A 91 -19.53 6.59 -23.16
N GLU A 92 -18.91 7.74 -23.45
CA GLU A 92 -19.56 8.84 -24.17
C GLU A 92 -20.00 8.42 -25.58
N ARG A 93 -19.11 7.76 -26.34
CA ARG A 93 -19.42 7.27 -27.70
C ARG A 93 -20.51 6.21 -27.72
N GLU A 94 -20.52 5.29 -26.76
CA GLU A 94 -21.56 4.26 -26.63
C GLU A 94 -22.92 4.88 -26.27
N SER A 95 -22.93 5.95 -25.46
CA SER A 95 -24.14 6.71 -25.16
C SER A 95 -24.70 7.46 -26.38
N GLU A 96 -23.84 7.97 -27.26
CA GLU A 96 -24.26 8.63 -28.51
C GLU A 96 -24.73 7.63 -29.57
N ALA A 97 -24.03 6.50 -29.71
CA ALA A 97 -24.34 5.47 -30.71
C ALA A 97 -25.62 4.67 -30.41
N SER A 98 -26.00 4.54 -29.13
CA SER A 98 -27.23 3.85 -28.74
C SER A 98 -28.52 4.65 -28.99
N GLY A 99 -28.44 5.88 -29.54
CA GLY A 99 -29.63 6.68 -29.87
C GLY A 99 -30.47 7.08 -28.65
N ILE A 100 -30.00 6.78 -27.44
CA ILE A 100 -30.56 7.30 -26.21
C ILE A 100 -30.12 8.76 -26.15
N SER A 101 -30.91 9.63 -26.80
CA SER A 101 -30.91 11.06 -26.51
C SER A 101 -31.36 11.22 -25.06
N CYS A 102 -30.41 11.04 -24.13
CA CYS A 102 -30.54 11.52 -22.76
C CYS A 102 -30.31 13.03 -22.75
N ARG A 103 -31.07 13.75 -23.57
CA ARG A 103 -31.53 15.10 -23.22
C ARG A 103 -32.78 14.97 -22.33
N ARG A 104 -32.77 14.07 -21.34
CA ARG A 104 -33.45 14.44 -20.09
C ARG A 104 -32.65 15.61 -19.57
N VAL A 105 -33.20 16.80 -19.77
CA VAL A 105 -32.87 17.94 -18.92
C VAL A 105 -33.25 17.45 -17.53
N LEU A 106 -32.27 16.86 -16.84
CA LEU A 106 -32.40 16.48 -15.45
C LEU A 106 -32.92 17.71 -14.73
N SER A 107 -34.02 17.54 -14.02
CA SER A 107 -34.52 18.53 -13.08
C SER A 107 -33.35 19.00 -12.20
N ARG A 108 -33.42 20.24 -11.69
CA ARG A 108 -32.36 20.78 -10.81
C ARG A 108 -32.01 19.81 -9.67
N GLU A 109 -33.02 19.08 -9.17
CA GLU A 109 -32.92 18.02 -8.17
C GLU A 109 -32.13 16.79 -8.67
N GLU A 110 -32.38 16.32 -9.89
CA GLU A 110 -31.63 15.20 -10.48
C GLU A 110 -30.17 15.56 -10.85
N ARG A 111 -29.88 16.82 -11.18
CA ARG A 111 -28.50 17.32 -11.35
C ARG A 111 -27.73 17.40 -10.05
N GLU A 112 -28.42 17.70 -8.94
CA GLU A 112 -27.83 17.68 -7.60
C GLU A 112 -27.56 16.24 -7.13
N ALA A 113 -28.39 15.27 -7.51
CA ALA A 113 -28.20 13.84 -7.22
C ALA A 113 -27.10 13.17 -8.06
N ARG A 114 -26.72 13.76 -9.21
CA ARG A 114 -25.67 13.25 -10.12
C ARG A 114 -24.31 13.97 -10.02
N LYS A 115 -24.06 14.70 -8.92
CA LYS A 115 -22.68 15.02 -8.58
C LYS A 115 -21.93 13.69 -8.39
N PRO A 116 -20.67 13.56 -8.83
CA PRO A 116 -19.90 12.35 -8.60
C PRO A 116 -19.57 12.28 -7.09
N ILE A 117 -20.54 11.82 -6.30
CA ILE A 117 -20.42 11.70 -4.84
C ILE A 117 -19.37 10.64 -4.48
N HIS A 118 -19.04 9.72 -5.39
CA HIS A 118 -18.30 8.52 -5.02
C HIS A 118 -16.80 8.71 -4.70
N ARG A 119 -16.06 9.59 -5.42
CA ARG A 119 -14.61 9.79 -5.16
C ARG A 119 -14.36 10.62 -3.89
N ASP A 120 -15.21 11.60 -3.61
CA ASP A 120 -15.09 12.41 -2.40
C ASP A 120 -15.55 11.63 -1.16
N THR A 121 -16.57 10.79 -1.30
CA THR A 121 -17.00 9.88 -0.22
C THR A 121 -15.96 8.81 0.07
N GLU A 122 -15.36 8.14 -0.94
CA GLU A 122 -14.27 7.18 -0.72
C GLU A 122 -13.05 7.84 -0.06
N MET A 123 -12.70 9.06 -0.46
CA MET A 123 -11.59 9.80 0.14
C MET A 123 -11.92 10.21 1.58
N GLN A 124 -13.14 10.67 1.86
CA GLN A 124 -13.61 10.98 3.22
C GLN A 124 -13.70 9.74 4.10
N GLU A 125 -14.12 8.59 3.57
CA GLU A 125 -14.16 7.31 4.26
C GLU A 125 -12.76 6.82 4.63
N LEU A 126 -11.79 6.93 3.71
CA LEU A 126 -10.38 6.62 3.97
C LEU A 126 -9.77 7.53 5.04
N TYR A 127 -10.07 8.84 5.00
CA TYR A 127 -9.64 9.76 6.04
C TYR A 127 -10.31 9.44 7.39
N ALA A 128 -11.60 9.13 7.41
CA ALA A 128 -12.32 8.73 8.61
C ALA A 128 -11.77 7.42 9.18
N GLU A 129 -11.44 6.45 8.34
CA GLU A 129 -10.83 5.18 8.73
C GLU A 129 -9.42 5.37 9.31
N GLN A 130 -8.61 6.22 8.69
CA GLN A 130 -7.30 6.58 9.23
C GLN A 130 -7.40 7.25 10.60
N MET A 131 -8.40 8.13 10.79
CA MET A 131 -8.64 8.78 12.08
C MET A 131 -9.15 7.79 13.13
N ARG A 132 -10.01 6.84 12.76
CA ARG A 132 -10.44 5.73 13.64
C ARG A 132 -9.25 4.88 14.08
N HIS A 133 -8.40 4.44 13.15
CA HIS A 133 -7.20 3.67 13.49
C HIS A 133 -6.26 4.39 14.45
N ARG A 134 -6.08 5.71 14.29
CA ARG A 134 -5.27 6.51 15.22
C ARG A 134 -5.88 6.56 16.61
N GLU A 135 -7.19 6.72 16.69
CA GLU A 135 -7.89 6.75 17.98
C GLU A 135 -7.88 5.38 18.65
N ASP A 136 -8.09 4.30 17.90
CA ASP A 136 -8.00 2.93 18.41
C ASP A 136 -6.60 2.62 18.95
N ALA A 137 -5.55 3.05 18.24
CA ALA A 137 -4.18 2.93 18.72
C ALA A 137 -3.93 3.73 20.01
N ARG A 138 -4.54 4.92 20.13
CA ARG A 138 -4.46 5.76 21.33
C ARG A 138 -5.16 5.10 22.51
N VAL A 139 -6.36 4.57 22.30
CA VAL A 139 -7.13 3.84 23.30
C VAL A 139 -6.39 2.58 23.74
N ALA A 140 -5.87 1.79 22.80
CA ALA A 140 -5.10 0.58 23.09
C ALA A 140 -3.89 0.89 23.98
N LYS A 141 -3.12 1.94 23.63
CA LYS A 141 -1.97 2.38 24.45
C LYS A 141 -2.40 2.85 25.84
N GLN A 142 -3.51 3.58 25.95
CA GLN A 142 -4.03 4.00 27.25
C GLN A 142 -4.46 2.81 28.10
N THR A 143 -5.13 1.81 27.50
CA THR A 143 -5.54 0.59 28.21
C THR A 143 -4.35 -0.23 28.68
N GLU A 144 -3.29 -0.30 27.88
CA GLU A 144 -2.03 -0.98 28.27
C GLU A 144 -1.40 -0.30 29.49
N LEU A 145 -1.31 1.03 29.50
CA LEU A 145 -0.78 1.78 30.64
C LEU A 145 -1.61 1.57 31.93
N LEU A 146 -2.93 1.53 31.81
CA LEU A 146 -3.81 1.24 32.96
C LEU A 146 -3.63 -0.20 33.45
N LEU A 147 -3.42 -1.16 32.54
CA LEU A 147 -3.19 -2.55 32.91
C LEU A 147 -1.85 -2.70 33.63
N ILE A 148 -0.79 -2.05 33.15
CA ILE A 148 0.54 -2.03 33.80
C ILE A 148 0.41 -1.46 35.22
N ALA A 149 -0.21 -0.29 35.37
CA ALA A 149 -0.41 0.31 36.69
C ALA A 149 -1.21 -0.60 37.65
N SER A 150 -2.18 -1.35 37.13
CA SER A 150 -2.94 -2.34 37.90
C SER A 150 -2.09 -3.55 38.32
N ILE A 151 -1.19 -4.01 37.44
CA ILE A 151 -0.24 -5.08 37.75
C ILE A 151 0.72 -4.62 38.84
N ASP A 152 1.29 -3.42 38.73
CA ASP A 152 2.22 -2.88 39.73
C ASP A 152 1.57 -2.76 41.11
N ALA A 153 0.34 -2.24 41.17
CA ALA A 153 -0.41 -2.17 42.43
C ALA A 153 -0.69 -3.54 43.05
N LYS A 154 -0.91 -4.58 42.22
CA LYS A 154 -1.07 -5.96 42.71
C LYS A 154 0.25 -6.55 43.18
N ASN A 155 1.35 -6.26 42.50
CA ASN A 155 2.68 -6.69 42.92
C ASN A 155 3.06 -6.10 44.28
N GLU A 156 2.78 -4.81 44.51
CA GLU A 156 2.97 -4.18 45.82
C GLU A 156 2.14 -4.86 46.93
N GLN A 157 0.90 -5.25 46.62
CA GLN A 157 0.07 -6.01 47.57
C GLN A 157 0.64 -7.40 47.86
N ILE A 158 1.16 -8.09 46.85
CA ILE A 158 1.83 -9.38 47.01
C ILE A 158 3.05 -9.22 47.90
N GLU A 159 3.92 -8.23 47.64
CA GLU A 159 5.10 -7.94 48.46
C GLU A 159 4.72 -7.65 49.91
N ALA A 160 3.67 -6.85 50.13
CA ALA A 160 3.19 -6.54 51.47
C ALA A 160 2.64 -7.79 52.21
N LEU A 161 2.00 -8.73 51.49
CA LEU A 161 1.54 -9.99 52.05
C LEU A 161 2.71 -10.95 52.33
N VAL A 162 3.69 -11.03 51.44
CA VAL A 162 4.92 -11.81 51.62
C VAL A 162 5.65 -11.33 52.88
N ALA A 163 5.87 -10.02 53.02
CA ALA A 163 6.51 -9.45 54.20
C ALA A 163 5.75 -9.76 55.51
N LYS A 164 4.41 -9.77 55.47
CA LYS A 164 3.59 -10.16 56.63
C LYS A 164 3.71 -11.65 56.97
N LEU A 165 3.79 -12.53 55.97
CA LEU A 165 3.98 -13.97 56.16
C LEU A 165 5.38 -14.29 56.71
N GLU A 166 6.41 -13.61 56.21
CA GLU A 166 7.78 -13.69 56.74
C GLU A 166 7.84 -13.22 58.19
N ALA A 167 7.24 -12.07 58.51
CA ALA A 167 7.18 -11.54 59.89
C ALA A 167 6.39 -12.45 60.84
N ALA A 168 5.42 -13.21 60.33
CA ALA A 168 4.66 -14.20 61.10
C ALA A 168 5.40 -15.54 61.24
N GLY A 169 6.59 -15.71 60.63
CA GLY A 169 7.36 -16.96 60.68
C GLY A 169 6.74 -18.11 59.89
N LEU A 170 5.88 -17.82 58.91
CA LEU A 170 5.12 -18.80 58.13
C LEU A 170 5.68 -19.02 56.71
N SER A 171 6.83 -18.44 56.38
CA SER A 171 7.55 -18.74 55.13
C SER A 171 8.23 -20.10 55.25
N GLY A 172 7.62 -21.13 54.64
CA GLY A 172 8.03 -22.53 54.76
C GLY A 172 9.49 -22.78 54.41
N GLU A 173 10.20 -23.44 55.31
CA GLU A 173 11.39 -24.22 55.01
C GLU A 173 10.98 -25.39 54.10
N CYS A 174 11.37 -25.34 52.82
CA CYS A 174 11.57 -26.48 51.92
C CYS A 174 12.65 -26.10 50.90
#